data_AF-A0A963X2G4-F1
#
_entry.id   AF-A0A963X2G4-F1
#
_cell.length_a   1.000
_cell.length_b   1.000
_cell.length_c   1.000
_cell.angle_alpha   90.00
_cell.angle_beta   90.00
_cell.angle_gamma   90.00
#
_symmetry.space_group_name_H-M   'P 1'
#
loop_
_entity.id
_entity.type
_entity.pdbx_description
1 polymer ?
#
loop_
_entity_poly.entity_id
_entity_poly.type
_entity_poly.pdbx_seq_one_letter_code
_entity_poly.pdbx_strand_id
1 'polypeptide(L)'
;MITHDVRAHRSKDDLKREDQLAWKIAEVAADPVEVDAEATDMIINRIIDNASVAIASLNRGPIKSARAMAYAHPRKGGATVFGAPAGETVCAEWAAWANGTAVRELDFHD
;
A
#
# COMPACT_ATOMS: atom_id res chain seq x y z
N MET A 1 11.29 22.15 8.42
CA MET A 1 11.93 21.32 7.39
C MET A 1 13.26 20.82 7.96
N ILE A 2 13.43 19.50 8.07
CA ILE A 2 14.71 18.89 8.50
C ILE A 2 15.43 18.43 7.23
N THR A 3 16.71 18.74 7.11
CA THR A 3 17.55 18.29 5.99
C THR A 3 18.48 17.20 6.50
N HIS A 4 18.49 16.05 5.82
CA HIS A 4 19.38 14.93 6.10
C HIS A 4 20.40 14.78 4.98
N ASP A 5 21.70 14.76 5.32
CA ASP A 5 22.76 14.42 4.38
C ASP A 5 22.88 12.90 4.25
N VAL A 6 22.53 12.36 3.09
CA VAL A 6 22.50 10.92 2.84
C VAL A 6 23.54 10.55 1.79
N ARG A 7 24.29 9.47 2.05
CA ARG A 7 25.26 8.90 1.11
C ARG A 7 25.28 7.38 1.22
N ALA A 8 25.84 6.73 0.21
CA ALA A 8 26.14 5.31 0.28
C ALA A 8 27.23 5.03 1.35
N HIS A 9 27.00 4.02 2.18
CA HIS A 9 27.97 3.51 3.16
C HIS A 9 28.33 2.06 2.82
N ARG A 10 29.58 1.66 3.01
CA ARG A 10 29.97 0.26 2.83
C ARG A 10 29.42 -0.54 4.00
N SER A 11 28.93 -1.74 3.75
CA SER A 11 28.35 -2.61 4.77
C SER A 11 29.32 -3.01 5.89
N LYS A 12 30.64 -2.94 5.65
CA LYS A 12 31.68 -3.21 6.64
C LYS A 12 31.96 -2.04 7.59
N ASP A 13 31.52 -0.84 7.24
CA ASP A 13 31.72 0.37 8.04
C ASP A 13 30.60 0.41 9.10
N ASP A 14 30.95 0.75 10.35
CA ASP A 14 29.97 0.78 11.46
C ASP A 14 29.11 2.05 11.42
N LEU A 15 28.04 2.01 10.63
CA LEU A 15 27.03 3.07 10.56
C LEU A 15 25.98 2.85 11.65
N LYS A 16 25.85 3.83 12.55
CA LYS A 16 24.82 3.81 13.59
C LYS A 16 23.43 3.74 12.96
N ARG A 17 22.49 3.07 13.64
CA ARG A 17 21.13 2.87 13.11
C ARG A 17 20.43 4.19 12.84
N GLU A 18 20.62 5.15 13.73
CA GLU A 18 20.03 6.48 13.70
C GLU A 18 20.49 7.30 12.48
N ASP A 19 21.66 6.97 11.93
CA ASP A 19 22.25 7.62 10.77
C ASP A 19 21.83 6.94 9.44
N GLN A 20 21.08 5.83 9.51
CA GLN A 20 20.57 5.14 8.31
C GLN A 20 19.36 5.87 7.74
N LEU A 21 19.27 5.95 6.41
CA LEU A 21 18.09 6.51 5.72
C LEU A 21 16.79 5.80 6.16
N ALA A 22 16.83 4.49 6.36
CA ALA A 22 15.67 3.72 6.83
C ALA A 22 15.18 4.19 8.20
N TRP A 23 16.09 4.56 9.11
CA TRP A 23 15.73 5.14 10.40
C TRP A 23 15.07 6.51 10.23
N LYS A 24 15.63 7.37 9.37
CA LYS A 24 15.05 8.70 9.09
C LYS A 24 13.65 8.61 8.48
N ILE A 25 13.41 7.65 7.58
CA ILE A 25 12.06 7.40 7.03
C ILE A 25 11.13 6.89 8.13
N ALA A 26 11.59 6.01 9.02
CA ALA A 26 10.79 5.51 10.14
C ALA A 26 10.44 6.61 11.14
N GLU A 27 11.36 7.55 11.42
CA GLU A 27 11.10 8.73 12.25
C GLU A 27 9.96 9.57 11.67
N VAL A 28 9.98 9.84 10.35
CA VAL A 28 8.90 10.58 9.67
C VAL A 28 7.58 9.79 9.68
N ALA A 29 7.62 8.47 9.43
CA ALA A 29 6.42 7.65 9.37
C ALA A 29 5.72 7.47 10.73
N ALA A 30 6.46 7.60 11.84
CA ALA A 30 5.95 7.48 13.20
C ALA A 30 5.77 8.83 13.90
N ASP A 31 6.06 9.95 13.23
CA ASP A 31 5.90 11.30 13.77
C ASP A 31 4.42 11.55 14.08
N PRO A 32 4.03 11.81 15.34
CA PRO A 32 2.63 12.01 15.74
C PRO A 32 2.11 13.41 15.37
N VAL A 33 2.58 13.96 14.26
CA VAL A 33 2.10 15.24 13.73
C VAL A 33 0.70 15.09 13.16
N GLU A 34 -0.14 16.09 13.40
CA GLU A 34 -1.48 16.14 12.83
C GLU A 34 -1.43 16.18 11.30
N VAL A 35 -2.38 15.49 10.67
CA VAL A 35 -2.53 15.50 9.21
C VAL A 35 -3.20 16.81 8.80
N ASP A 36 -2.58 17.55 7.88
CA ASP A 36 -3.14 18.78 7.35
C ASP A 36 -4.49 18.54 6.62
N ALA A 37 -5.38 19.53 6.66
CA ALA A 37 -6.71 19.42 6.07
C ALA A 37 -6.65 19.20 4.54
N GLU A 38 -5.77 19.90 3.83
CA GLU A 38 -5.62 19.74 2.38
C GLU A 38 -5.10 18.34 2.03
N ALA A 39 -4.18 17.80 2.85
CA ALA A 39 -3.68 16.44 2.69
C ALA A 39 -4.78 15.41 2.93
N THR A 40 -5.61 15.61 3.95
CA THR A 40 -6.75 14.75 4.26
C THR A 40 -7.75 14.70 3.10
N ASP A 41 -8.14 15.87 2.58
CA ASP A 41 -9.07 15.97 1.46
C ASP A 41 -8.53 15.25 0.21
N MET A 42 -7.25 15.42 -0.09
CA MET A 42 -6.61 14.73 -1.21
C MET A 42 -6.51 13.22 -1.00
N ILE A 43 -6.22 12.73 0.21
CA ILE A 43 -6.20 11.30 0.52
C ILE A 43 -7.58 10.67 0.30
N ILE A 44 -8.66 11.35 0.68
CA ILE A 44 -10.04 10.89 0.44
C ILE A 44 -10.27 10.70 -1.07
N ASN A 45 -9.90 11.69 -1.88
CA ASN A 45 -10.02 11.60 -3.34
C ASN A 45 -9.22 10.41 -3.90
N ARG A 46 -8.00 10.19 -3.43
CA ARG A 46 -7.14 9.06 -3.86
C ARG A 46 -7.71 7.69 -3.51
N ILE A 47 -8.33 7.55 -2.35
CA ILE A 47 -8.98 6.30 -1.96
C ILE A 47 -10.16 6.01 -2.90
N ILE A 48 -10.97 7.02 -3.20
CA ILE A 48 -12.13 6.89 -4.09
C ILE A 48 -11.68 6.56 -5.52
N ASP A 49 -10.66 7.24 -6.02
CA ASP A 49 -10.12 7.01 -7.37
C ASP A 49 -9.55 5.59 -7.51
N ASN A 50 -8.66 5.18 -6.60
CA ASN A 50 -8.07 3.84 -6.63
C ASN A 50 -9.13 2.73 -6.53
N ALA A 51 -10.15 2.90 -5.68
CA ALA A 51 -11.27 1.96 -5.63
C ALA A 51 -12.04 1.90 -6.96
N SER A 52 -12.26 3.05 -7.60
CA SER A 52 -12.95 3.13 -8.89
C SER A 52 -12.16 2.43 -10.01
N VAL A 53 -10.86 2.66 -10.09
CA VAL A 53 -9.97 2.02 -11.07
C VAL A 53 -9.90 0.50 -10.85
N ALA A 54 -9.81 0.05 -9.60
CA ALA A 54 -9.83 -1.38 -9.27
C ALA A 54 -11.13 -2.08 -9.69
N ILE A 55 -12.28 -1.40 -9.55
CA ILE A 55 -13.57 -1.94 -10.00
C ILE A 55 -13.67 -1.94 -11.54
N ALA A 56 -13.14 -0.91 -12.21
CA ALA A 56 -13.12 -0.86 -13.68
C ALA A 56 -12.26 -1.99 -14.30
N SER A 57 -11.19 -2.40 -13.62
CA SER A 57 -10.26 -3.44 -14.08
C SER A 57 -10.66 -4.88 -13.70
N LEU A 58 -11.72 -5.05 -12.91
CA LEU A 58 -12.04 -6.29 -12.18
C LEU A 58 -12.05 -7.57 -13.02
N ASN A 59 -12.49 -7.44 -14.27
CA ASN A 59 -12.68 -8.58 -15.18
C ASN A 59 -11.47 -8.90 -16.05
N ARG A 60 -10.35 -8.17 -15.89
CA ARG A 60 -9.13 -8.39 -16.66
C ARG A 60 -8.38 -9.61 -16.17
N GLY A 61 -7.66 -10.26 -17.10
CA GLY A 61 -6.97 -11.53 -16.85
C GLY A 61 -6.05 -11.50 -15.62
N PRO A 62 -5.13 -10.53 -15.49
CA PRO A 62 -4.24 -10.42 -14.34
C PRO A 62 -4.99 -10.32 -13.01
N ILE A 63 -6.07 -9.53 -12.95
CA ILE A 63 -6.89 -9.37 -11.73
C ILE A 63 -7.59 -10.67 -11.37
N LYS A 64 -8.19 -11.35 -12.34
CA LYS A 64 -8.85 -12.64 -12.09
C LYS A 64 -7.88 -13.65 -11.49
N SER A 65 -6.65 -13.73 -12.04
CA SER A 65 -5.60 -14.57 -11.50
C SER A 65 -5.18 -14.17 -10.09
N ALA A 66 -4.98 -12.87 -9.84
CA ALA A 66 -4.59 -12.35 -8.53
C ALA A 66 -5.66 -12.60 -7.46
N ARG A 67 -6.94 -12.44 -7.82
CA ARG A 67 -8.08 -12.77 -6.95
C ARG A 67 -8.14 -14.26 -6.65
N ALA A 68 -7.97 -15.12 -7.66
CA ALA A 68 -7.96 -16.56 -7.46
C ALA A 68 -6.85 -17.00 -6.50
N MET A 69 -5.65 -16.42 -6.63
CA MET A 69 -4.56 -16.64 -5.68
C MET A 69 -4.96 -16.18 -4.27
N ALA A 70 -5.52 -14.97 -4.13
CA ALA A 70 -5.93 -14.47 -2.82
C ALA A 70 -6.99 -15.35 -2.13
N TYR A 71 -7.99 -15.83 -2.87
CA TYR A 71 -9.03 -16.72 -2.33
C TYR A 71 -8.50 -18.09 -1.89
N ALA A 72 -7.31 -18.49 -2.30
CA ALA A 72 -6.64 -19.69 -1.77
C ALA A 72 -6.09 -19.50 -0.34
N HIS A 73 -6.11 -18.27 0.19
CA HIS A 73 -5.59 -17.93 1.52
C HIS A 73 -6.65 -17.30 2.44
N PRO A 74 -7.76 -18.01 2.76
CA PRO A 74 -8.81 -17.48 3.62
C PRO A 74 -8.31 -17.26 5.05
N ARG A 75 -8.74 -16.16 5.68
CA ARG A 75 -8.33 -15.80 7.04
C ARG A 75 -9.46 -15.12 7.79
N LYS A 76 -9.95 -15.74 8.88
CA LYS A 76 -10.90 -15.10 9.78
C LYS A 76 -10.27 -13.84 10.39
N GLY A 77 -10.99 -12.71 10.30
CA GLY A 77 -10.45 -11.41 10.72
C GLY A 77 -9.32 -10.90 9.81
N GLY A 78 -9.29 -11.38 8.56
CA GLY A 78 -8.36 -10.91 7.54
C GLY A 78 -8.85 -9.64 6.83
N ALA A 79 -8.33 -9.41 5.63
CA ALA A 79 -8.65 -8.26 4.80
C ALA A 79 -9.56 -8.63 3.63
N THR A 80 -10.23 -7.64 3.05
CA THR A 80 -11.18 -7.78 1.95
C THR A 80 -10.54 -7.55 0.59
N VAL A 81 -11.10 -8.19 -0.44
CA VAL A 81 -10.73 -7.98 -1.84
C VAL A 81 -11.77 -7.06 -2.51
N PHE A 82 -11.34 -6.09 -3.33
CA PHE A 82 -12.26 -5.19 -4.03
C PHE A 82 -13.28 -5.97 -4.88
N GLY A 83 -14.56 -5.61 -4.79
CA GLY A 83 -15.63 -6.31 -5.48
C GLY A 83 -15.87 -7.75 -5.00
N ALA A 84 -15.43 -8.10 -3.79
CA ALA A 84 -15.79 -9.33 -3.09
C ALA A 84 -16.83 -9.03 -1.98
N PRO A 85 -17.62 -10.03 -1.54
CA PRO A 85 -18.47 -9.88 -0.35
C PRO A 85 -17.63 -9.54 0.89
N ALA A 86 -18.08 -8.57 1.70
CA ALA A 86 -17.33 -8.12 2.88
C ALA A 86 -17.09 -9.21 3.95
N GLY A 87 -17.90 -10.28 3.96
CA GLY A 87 -17.71 -11.43 4.84
C GLY A 87 -16.60 -12.39 4.40
N GLU A 88 -16.15 -12.30 3.15
CA GLU A 88 -15.06 -13.11 2.61
C GLU A 88 -13.73 -12.40 2.85
N THR A 89 -12.96 -12.92 3.79
CA THR A 89 -11.68 -12.34 4.19
C THR A 89 -10.54 -13.30 3.96
N VAL A 90 -9.41 -12.74 3.50
CA VAL A 90 -8.17 -13.45 3.16
C VAL A 90 -7.02 -12.86 3.96
N CYS A 91 -5.87 -13.53 3.98
CA CYS A 91 -4.66 -12.97 4.58
C CYS A 91 -4.33 -11.59 3.98
N ALA A 92 -3.86 -10.66 4.82
CA ALA A 92 -3.74 -9.25 4.45
C ALA A 92 -2.76 -9.03 3.28
N GLU A 93 -1.67 -9.78 3.24
CA GLU A 93 -0.68 -9.76 2.17
C GLU A 93 -1.29 -10.18 0.81
N TRP A 94 -2.23 -11.11 0.83
CA TRP A 94 -2.91 -11.60 -0.38
C TRP A 94 -4.02 -10.65 -0.85
N ALA A 95 -4.73 -10.02 0.09
CA ALA A 95 -5.63 -8.92 -0.24
C ALA A 95 -4.87 -7.73 -0.86
N ALA A 96 -3.73 -7.35 -0.27
CA ALA A 96 -2.88 -6.29 -0.79
C ALA A 96 -2.38 -6.60 -2.21
N TRP A 97 -1.94 -7.83 -2.46
CA TRP A 97 -1.55 -8.30 -3.80
C TRP A 97 -2.68 -8.18 -4.82
N ALA A 98 -3.86 -8.72 -4.51
CA ALA A 98 -5.00 -8.71 -5.42
C ALA A 98 -5.53 -7.30 -5.68
N ASN A 99 -5.67 -6.50 -4.63
CA ASN A 99 -6.18 -5.13 -4.73
C ASN A 99 -5.19 -4.22 -5.47
N GLY A 100 -3.88 -4.31 -5.15
CA GLY A 100 -2.85 -3.53 -5.84
C GLY A 100 -2.75 -3.87 -7.33
N THR A 101 -2.88 -5.15 -7.68
CA THR A 101 -2.96 -5.59 -9.08
C THR A 101 -4.14 -4.94 -9.81
N ALA A 102 -5.31 -4.85 -9.15
CA ALA A 102 -6.50 -4.24 -9.73
C ALA A 102 -6.36 -2.73 -9.93
N VAL A 103 -5.79 -2.02 -8.96
CA VAL A 103 -5.56 -0.57 -9.06
C VAL A 103 -4.63 -0.23 -10.23
N ARG A 104 -3.56 -1.00 -10.44
CA ARG A 104 -2.52 -0.65 -11.42
C ARG A 104 -2.82 -1.07 -12.86
N GLU A 105 -3.70 -2.05 -13.09
CA GLU A 105 -3.86 -2.71 -14.40
C GLU A 105 -4.25 -1.78 -15.56
N LEU A 106 -5.08 -0.77 -15.30
CA LEU A 106 -5.52 0.15 -16.35
C LEU A 106 -4.59 1.37 -16.52
N ASP A 107 -3.62 1.54 -15.61
CA ASP A 107 -2.74 2.70 -15.55
C ASP A 107 -3.49 4.04 -15.43
N PHE A 108 -4.64 4.03 -14.74
CA PHE A 108 -5.49 5.21 -14.51
C PHE A 108 -5.49 5.71 -13.06
N HIS A 109 -4.82 4.99 -12.15
CA HIS A 109 -4.53 5.48 -10.80
C HIS A 109 -3.61 6.70 -10.83
N ASP A 110 -3.66 7.49 -9.77
CA ASP A 110 -2.81 8.66 -9.52
C ASP A 110 -1.34 8.34 -9.19
#